data_AF-A0A849TEI4-F1
#
_entry.id   AF-A0A849TEI4-F1
#
_cell.length_a   1.000
_cell.length_b   1.000
_cell.length_c   1.000
_cell.angle_alpha   90.00
_cell.angle_beta   90.00
_cell.angle_gamma   90.00
#
_symmetry.space_group_name_H-M   'P 1'
#
loop_
_entity.id
_entity.type
_entity.pdbx_description
1 polymer ?
#
loop_
_entity_poly.entity_id
_entity_poly.type
_entity_poly.pdbx_seq_one_letter_code
_entity_poly.pdbx_strand_id
1 'polypeptide(L)'
;MQILQDLTARLESEDSYFQQYLIKEDIARLNRVYTGAQAAADETEYRKSALYQGWSTDDLRTGELLPKLEPLLAAIWQFARANGDDQLVSHCWREFDQLRMERLLGCLSRVPQLDENGV
;
A
#
# COMPACT_ATOMS: atom_id res chain seq x y z
N MET A 1 -8.83 11.90 0.59
CA MET A 1 -8.55 10.55 1.09
C MET A 1 -8.01 10.68 2.50
N GLN A 2 -8.72 10.21 3.53
CA GLN A 2 -8.36 10.42 4.94
C GLN A 2 -6.97 9.87 5.25
N ILE A 3 -6.64 8.69 4.73
CA ILE A 3 -5.34 8.06 5.00
C ILE A 3 -4.13 8.93 4.60
N LEU A 4 -4.25 9.75 3.55
CA LEU A 4 -3.18 10.69 3.20
C LEU A 4 -3.00 11.79 4.25
N GLN A 5 -4.11 12.25 4.84
CA GLN A 5 -4.08 13.23 5.93
C GLN A 5 -3.47 12.60 7.18
N ASP A 6 -3.88 11.37 7.52
CA ASP A 6 -3.38 10.64 8.68
C ASP A 6 -1.87 10.39 8.58
N LEU A 7 -1.39 9.96 7.41
CA LEU A 7 0.04 9.76 7.16
C LEU A 7 0.83 11.08 7.22
N THR A 8 0.25 12.17 6.71
CA THR A 8 0.88 13.50 6.79
C THR A 8 0.98 13.98 8.24
N ALA A 9 -0.09 13.84 9.02
CA ALA A 9 -0.08 14.16 10.44
C ALA A 9 0.92 13.30 11.22
N ARG A 10 1.00 12.00 10.92
CA ARG A 10 1.99 11.10 11.52
C ARG A 10 3.42 11.55 11.19
N LEU A 11 3.68 11.94 9.95
CA LEU A 11 4.99 12.41 9.51
C LEU A 11 5.48 13.62 10.31
N GLU A 12 4.58 14.54 10.65
CA GLU A 12 4.91 15.75 11.44
C GLU A 12 5.32 15.44 12.88
N SER A 13 4.85 14.30 13.42
CA SER A 13 5.13 13.86 14.79
C SER A 13 6.19 12.75 14.91
N GLU A 14 6.69 12.21 13.80
CA GLU A 14 7.59 11.05 13.78
C GLU A 14 9.05 11.48 13.97
N ASP A 15 9.71 11.00 15.02
CA ASP A 15 11.12 11.35 15.32
C ASP A 15 12.13 10.47 14.57
N SER A 16 11.73 9.28 14.12
CA SER A 16 12.63 8.36 13.43
C SER A 16 12.80 8.75 11.96
N TYR A 17 14.02 9.17 11.58
CA TYR A 17 14.36 9.47 10.18
C TYR A 17 14.01 8.34 9.21
N PHE A 18 14.18 7.09 9.64
CA PHE A 18 13.81 5.92 8.84
C PHE A 18 12.29 5.83 8.64
N GLN A 19 11.50 5.98 9.70
CA GLN A 19 10.04 5.97 9.61
C GLN A 19 9.51 7.15 8.81
N GLN A 20 10.08 8.35 8.99
CA GLN A 20 9.74 9.51 8.16
C GLN A 20 9.97 9.25 6.67
N TYR A 21 11.08 8.60 6.32
CA TYR A 21 11.37 8.24 4.93
C TYR A 21 10.32 7.27 4.37
N LEU A 22 9.98 6.20 5.12
CA LEU A 22 8.93 5.26 4.71
C LEU A 22 7.58 5.95 4.54
N ILE A 23 7.17 6.79 5.49
CA ILE A 23 5.89 7.52 5.42
C ILE A 23 5.86 8.44 4.19
N LYS A 24 6.96 9.14 3.89
CA LYS A 24 7.07 9.98 2.68
C LYS A 24 6.92 9.16 1.41
N GLU A 25 7.55 7.98 1.35
CA GLU A 25 7.36 7.08 0.21
C GLU A 25 5.92 6.61 0.08
N ASP A 26 5.28 6.22 1.18
CA ASP A 26 3.90 5.74 1.19
C ASP A 26 2.91 6.83 0.73
N ILE A 27 3.08 8.07 1.21
CA ILE A 27 2.31 9.24 0.74
C ILE A 27 2.51 9.44 -0.77
N ALA A 28 3.75 9.36 -1.26
CA ALA A 28 4.03 9.53 -2.68
C ALA A 28 3.43 8.40 -3.54
N ARG A 29 3.44 7.16 -3.05
CA ARG A 29 2.84 6.00 -3.74
C ARG A 29 1.31 6.13 -3.79
N LEU A 30 0.67 6.42 -2.66
CA LEU A 30 -0.78 6.59 -2.58
C LEU A 30 -1.26 7.75 -3.46
N ASN A 31 -0.55 8.87 -3.49
CA ASN A 31 -0.87 9.99 -4.39
C ASN A 31 -0.77 9.60 -5.88
N ARG A 32 0.27 8.87 -6.27
CA ARG A 32 0.43 8.40 -7.65
C ARG A 32 -0.71 7.46 -8.06
N VAL A 33 -1.03 6.49 -7.21
CA VAL A 33 -2.13 5.54 -7.45
C VAL A 33 -3.47 6.28 -7.52
N TYR A 34 -3.75 7.18 -6.60
CA TYR A 34 -4.99 7.96 -6.60
C TYR A 34 -5.12 8.84 -7.85
N THR A 35 -4.06 9.56 -8.22
CA THR A 35 -4.04 10.38 -9.45
C THR A 35 -4.23 9.51 -10.70
N GLY A 36 -3.60 8.33 -10.73
CA GLY A 36 -3.78 7.36 -11.80
C GLY A 36 -5.23 6.87 -11.90
N ALA A 37 -5.89 6.61 -10.78
CA ALA A 37 -7.31 6.22 -10.75
C ALA A 37 -8.23 7.33 -11.31
N GLN A 38 -7.92 8.59 -11.04
CA GLN A 38 -8.67 9.73 -11.58
C GLN A 38 -8.46 9.90 -13.10
N ALA A 39 -7.27 9.60 -13.60
CA ALA A 39 -6.88 9.85 -14.98
C ALA A 39 -7.17 8.69 -15.96
N ALA A 40 -7.17 7.44 -15.48
CA ALA A 40 -7.36 6.27 -16.35
C ALA A 40 -8.75 6.24 -16.99
N ALA A 41 -8.91 5.56 -18.13
CA ALA A 41 -10.21 5.46 -18.79
C ALA A 41 -11.12 4.43 -18.10
N ASP A 42 -10.55 3.31 -17.67
CA ASP A 42 -11.26 2.21 -17.04
C ASP A 42 -10.44 1.53 -15.92
N GLU A 43 -11.11 0.68 -15.15
CA GLU A 43 -10.53 0.01 -13.99
C GLU A 43 -9.41 -0.95 -14.40
N THR A 44 -9.51 -1.57 -15.57
CA THR A 44 -8.53 -2.56 -16.03
C THR A 44 -7.20 -1.89 -16.36
N GLU A 45 -7.24 -0.76 -17.06
CA GLU A 45 -6.07 0.06 -17.37
C GLU A 45 -5.44 0.63 -16.10
N TYR A 46 -6.26 1.15 -15.19
CA TYR A 46 -5.81 1.63 -13.89
C TYR A 46 -5.11 0.51 -13.10
N ARG A 47 -5.74 -0.66 -12.92
CA ARG A 47 -5.15 -1.74 -12.12
C ARG A 47 -3.83 -2.21 -12.70
N LYS A 48 -3.73 -2.35 -14.03
CA LYS A 48 -2.47 -2.67 -14.70
C LYS A 48 -1.40 -1.63 -14.36
N SER A 49 -1.66 -0.34 -14.60
CA SER A 49 -0.68 0.71 -14.34
C SER A 49 -0.31 0.83 -12.85
N ALA A 50 -1.28 0.75 -11.94
CA ALA A 50 -1.06 0.88 -10.50
C ALA A 50 -0.23 -0.28 -9.91
N LEU A 51 -0.39 -1.50 -10.42
CA LEU A 51 0.43 -2.65 -10.03
C LEU A 51 1.92 -2.42 -10.36
N TYR A 52 2.23 -1.74 -11.48
CA TYR A 52 3.60 -1.41 -11.88
C TYR A 52 4.13 -0.10 -11.26
N GLN A 53 3.28 0.91 -11.04
CA GLN A 53 3.74 2.25 -10.66
C GLN A 53 3.84 2.48 -9.15
N GLY A 54 3.02 1.79 -8.35
CA GLY A 54 2.94 2.06 -6.91
C GLY A 54 3.92 1.25 -6.06
N TRP A 55 4.22 0.03 -6.50
CA TRP A 55 4.78 -0.99 -5.60
C TRP A 55 5.81 -1.90 -6.25
N SER A 56 6.01 -1.85 -7.58
CA SER A 56 6.90 -2.78 -8.25
C SER A 56 7.59 -2.26 -9.52
N THR A 57 8.90 -2.09 -9.42
CA THR A 57 9.79 -2.36 -10.57
C THR A 57 10.97 -3.20 -10.09
N ASP A 58 11.45 -2.95 -8.86
CA ASP A 58 12.50 -3.72 -8.19
C ASP A 58 12.01 -4.58 -7.01
N ASP A 59 10.72 -4.54 -6.66
CA ASP A 59 10.18 -5.32 -5.55
C ASP A 59 9.71 -6.70 -6.03
N LEU A 60 10.64 -7.67 -6.02
CA LEU A 60 10.39 -9.08 -6.36
C LEU A 60 9.27 -9.74 -5.52
N ARG A 61 8.81 -9.08 -4.46
CA ARG A 61 7.80 -9.56 -3.50
C ARG A 61 6.38 -9.14 -3.85
N THR A 62 6.18 -8.46 -4.98
CA THR A 62 4.87 -7.96 -5.43
C THR A 62 3.81 -9.07 -5.44
N GLY A 63 4.18 -10.30 -5.82
CA GLY A 63 3.28 -11.46 -5.80
C GLY A 63 2.74 -11.79 -4.41
N GLU A 64 3.54 -11.62 -3.35
CA GLU A 64 3.13 -11.90 -1.97
C GLU A 64 2.21 -10.80 -1.40
N LEU A 65 2.32 -9.58 -1.94
CA LEU A 65 1.52 -8.45 -1.51
C LEU A 65 0.19 -8.35 -2.26
N LEU A 66 0.05 -9.01 -3.42
CA LEU A 66 -1.17 -8.99 -4.25
C LEU A 66 -2.47 -9.21 -3.45
N PRO A 67 -2.58 -10.19 -2.52
CA PRO A 67 -3.84 -10.46 -1.82
C PRO A 67 -4.40 -9.27 -1.05
N LYS A 68 -3.55 -8.33 -0.62
CA LYS A 68 -3.96 -7.10 0.07
C LYS A 68 -3.82 -5.85 -0.80
N LEU A 69 -2.93 -5.87 -1.79
CA LEU A 69 -2.77 -4.79 -2.75
C LEU A 69 -3.98 -4.67 -3.68
N GLU A 70 -4.52 -5.77 -4.21
CA GLU A 70 -5.64 -5.72 -5.14
C GLU A 70 -6.92 -5.10 -4.53
N PRO A 71 -7.35 -5.49 -3.30
CA PRO A 71 -8.45 -4.82 -2.62
C PRO A 71 -8.20 -3.33 -2.37
N LEU A 72 -6.98 -2.95 -1.99
CA LEU A 72 -6.61 -1.55 -1.80
C LEU A 72 -6.76 -0.76 -3.11
N LEU A 73 -6.24 -1.29 -4.22
CA LEU A 73 -6.35 -0.63 -5.52
C LEU A 73 -7.82 -0.47 -5.94
N ALA A 74 -8.66 -1.49 -5.73
CA ALA A 74 -10.09 -1.44 -6.02
C ALA A 74 -10.82 -0.39 -5.16
N ALA A 75 -10.51 -0.31 -3.86
CA ALA A 75 -11.08 0.70 -2.97
C ALA A 75 -10.70 2.12 -3.40
N ILE A 76 -9.43 2.35 -3.76
CA ILE A 76 -8.96 3.65 -4.26
C ILE A 76 -9.64 4.01 -5.59
N TRP A 77 -9.82 3.04 -6.49
CA TRP A 77 -10.55 3.26 -7.75
C TRP A 77 -11.99 3.72 -7.52
N GLN A 78 -12.73 2.99 -6.69
CA GLN A 78 -14.12 3.32 -6.38
C GLN A 78 -14.21 4.70 -5.72
N PHE A 79 -13.32 4.99 -4.77
CA PHE A 79 -13.23 6.29 -4.11
C PHE A 79 -12.93 7.43 -5.10
N ALA A 80 -11.97 7.24 -6.01
CA ALA A 80 -11.62 8.23 -7.05
C ALA A 80 -12.78 8.52 -8.02
N ARG A 81 -13.68 7.54 -8.23
CA ARG A 81 -14.88 7.68 -9.05
C ARG A 81 -16.12 8.19 -8.31
N ALA A 82 -15.95 8.67 -7.06
CA ALA A 82 -17.03 9.11 -6.18
C ALA A 82 -18.10 8.04 -5.90
N ASN A 83 -17.74 6.76 -6.06
CA ASN A 83 -18.61 5.60 -5.83
C ASN A 83 -18.17 4.77 -4.61
N GLY A 84 -17.10 5.17 -3.92
CA GLY A 84 -16.45 4.41 -2.86
C GLY A 84 -16.42 5.15 -1.52
N ASP A 85 -16.12 4.38 -0.48
CA ASP A 85 -16.02 4.84 0.91
C ASP A 85 -14.55 5.07 1.29
N ASP A 86 -14.29 6.24 1.88
CA ASP A 86 -12.97 6.60 2.39
C ASP A 86 -12.52 5.70 3.56
N GLN A 87 -13.47 5.24 4.39
CA GLN A 87 -13.18 4.31 5.48
C GLN A 87 -12.71 2.95 4.94
N LEU A 88 -13.28 2.50 3.82
CA LEU A 88 -12.85 1.28 3.14
C LEU A 88 -11.42 1.39 2.64
N VAL A 89 -11.05 2.52 2.03
CA VAL A 89 -9.66 2.77 1.61
C VAL A 89 -8.72 2.70 2.80
N SER A 90 -9.07 3.35 3.90
CA SER A 90 -8.26 3.37 5.13
C SER A 90 -8.16 1.98 5.78
N HIS A 91 -9.20 1.16 5.69
CA HIS A 91 -9.17 -0.23 6.12
C HIS A 91 -8.24 -1.08 5.25
N CYS A 92 -8.42 -1.07 3.93
CA CYS A 92 -7.58 -1.83 3.00
C CYS A 92 -6.11 -1.40 3.08
N TRP A 93 -5.83 -0.11 3.31
CA TRP A 93 -4.48 0.37 3.52
C TRP A 93 -3.82 -0.27 4.74
N ARG A 94 -4.51 -0.32 5.88
CA ARG A 94 -3.97 -0.93 7.10
C ARG A 94 -3.66 -2.41 6.91
N GLU A 95 -4.54 -3.14 6.24
CA GLU A 95 -4.29 -4.57 5.95
C GLU A 95 -3.09 -4.77 5.01
N PHE A 96 -2.97 -3.92 4.00
CA PHE A 96 -1.83 -3.95 3.08
C PHE A 96 -0.53 -3.58 3.77
N ASP A 97 -0.53 -2.51 4.58
CA ASP A 97 0.66 -2.04 5.30
C ASP A 97 1.13 -3.07 6.33
N GLN A 98 0.19 -3.69 7.05
CA GLN A 98 0.50 -4.79 7.98
C GLN A 98 1.21 -5.94 7.24
N LEU A 99 0.63 -6.44 6.15
CA LEU A 99 1.26 -7.52 5.36
C LEU A 99 2.63 -7.09 4.84
N ARG A 100 2.75 -5.85 4.35
CA ARG A 100 4.01 -5.30 3.85
C ARG A 100 5.09 -5.28 4.94
N MET A 101 4.74 -4.83 6.14
CA MET A 101 5.66 -4.82 7.28
C MET A 101 6.02 -6.24 7.74
N GLU A 102 5.07 -7.17 7.77
CA GLU A 102 5.32 -8.58 8.08
C GLU A 102 6.36 -9.18 7.11
N ARG A 103 6.22 -8.91 5.81
CA ARG A 103 7.19 -9.38 4.80
C ARG A 103 8.53 -8.65 4.88
N LEU A 104 8.54 -7.34 5.10
CA LEU A 104 9.78 -6.56 5.25
C LEU A 104 10.57 -6.97 6.49
N LEU A 105 9.91 -7.13 7.64
CA LEU A 105 10.52 -7.50 8.92
C LEU A 105 10.85 -8.99 8.99
N GLY A 106 10.01 -9.85 8.42
CA GLY A 106 10.27 -11.29 8.30
C GLY A 106 11.56 -11.59 7.54
N CYS A 107 11.87 -10.81 6.49
CA CYS A 107 13.14 -10.92 5.77
C CYS A 107 14.36 -10.37 6.56
N LEU A 108 14.14 -9.48 7.54
CA LEU A 108 15.19 -8.93 8.39
C LEU A 108 15.43 -9.77 9.66
N SER A 109 14.47 -10.62 10.02
CA SER A 109 14.63 -11.61 11.10
C SER A 109 15.56 -12.74 10.63
N ARG A 110 16.75 -12.84 11.24
CA ARG A 110 17.66 -13.99 11.06
C ARG A 110 17.16 -15.28 11.72
N VAL A 111 15.97 -15.26 12.30
CA VAL A 111 15.36 -16.42 12.94
C VAL A 111 14.35 -17.00 11.97
N PRO A 112 14.50 -18.27 11.54
CA PRO A 112 13.50 -18.94 10.72
C PRO A 112 12.15 -18.87 11.43
N GLN A 113 11.13 -18.36 10.74
CA GLN A 113 9.76 -18.63 11.17
C GLN A 113 9.54 -20.13 10.95
N LEU A 114 9.35 -20.87 12.04
CA LEU A 114 8.85 -22.23 11.97
C LEU A 114 7.53 -22.16 11.21
N ASP A 115 7.47 -22.87 10.09
CA ASP A 115 6.24 -23.08 9.37
C ASP A 115 5.24 -23.83 10.27
N GLU A 116 3.95 -23.68 10.01
CA GLU A 116 2.88 -24.38 10.75
C GLU A 116 2.94 -25.92 10.58
N ASN A 117 3.94 -26.42 9.86
CA ASN A 117 4.24 -27.84 9.67
C ASN A 117 5.47 -28.34 10.43
N GLY A 118 6.22 -27.47 11.12
CA GLY A 118 7.26 -27.87 12.07
C GLY A 118 8.24 -28.93 11.56
N VAL A 119 8.96 -28.63 10.47
CA VAL A 119 10.12 -29.44 10.04
C VAL A 119 11.39 -28.61 9.97
#